data_AF-A0A2E8CJJ9-F1
#
_entry.id   AF-A0A2E8CJJ9-F1
#
_cell.length_a   1.000
_cell.length_b   1.000
_cell.length_c   1.000
_cell.angle_alpha   90.00
_cell.angle_beta   90.00
_cell.angle_gamma   90.00
#
_symmetry.space_group_name_H-M   'P 1'
#
loop_
_entity.id
_entity.type
_entity.pdbx_description
1 polymer ?
#
loop_
_entity_poly.entity_id
_entity_poly.type
_entity_poly.pdbx_seq_one_letter_code
_entity_poly.pdbx_strand_id
1 'polypeptide(L)'
;MGSVRGIEGNHCQVELDNGEQIQALKVNVGAVGTRTTLSLRPERVEVNPEAGKFPNVFEAKVEELIYLGDHIRTRASVCGHSDFIVKIPNASHHAALNEGDIVKFGWSMEDCRALDVFEAPN
;
A
#
# COMPACT_ATOMS: atom_id res chain seq x y z
N MET A 1 -2.08 -8.50 5.56
CA MET A 1 -0.89 -9.39 5.60
C MET A 1 -0.92 -10.29 4.38
N GLY A 2 0.12 -11.09 4.13
CA GLY A 2 0.11 -12.01 3.00
C GLY A 2 1.09 -13.17 3.10
N SER A 3 1.11 -13.97 2.05
CA SER A 3 1.98 -15.13 1.87
C SER A 3 2.88 -14.92 0.65
N VAL A 4 4.18 -15.21 0.79
CA VAL A 4 5.14 -15.07 -0.32
C VAL A 4 4.82 -16.12 -1.39
N ARG A 5 4.58 -15.70 -2.64
CA ARG A 5 4.31 -16.60 -3.79
C ARG A 5 5.54 -16.81 -4.66
N GLY A 6 6.42 -15.83 -4.74
CA GLY A 6 7.64 -15.90 -5.55
C GLY A 6 8.71 -14.98 -5.01
N ILE A 7 9.97 -15.34 -5.24
CA ILE A 7 11.14 -14.52 -4.91
C ILE A 7 12.02 -14.45 -6.16
N GLU A 8 12.30 -13.24 -6.62
CA GLU A 8 13.12 -12.96 -7.79
C GLU A 8 14.18 -11.91 -7.43
N GLY A 9 15.41 -12.37 -7.18
CA GLY A 9 16.50 -11.51 -6.74
C GLY A 9 16.16 -10.77 -5.44
N ASN A 10 16.04 -9.44 -5.54
CA ASN A 10 15.75 -8.54 -4.41
C ASN A 10 14.26 -8.23 -4.25
N HIS A 11 13.39 -8.89 -5.03
CA HIS A 11 11.96 -8.67 -4.99
C HIS A 11 11.22 -9.96 -4.65
N CYS A 12 9.99 -9.79 -4.17
CA CYS A 12 9.07 -10.89 -3.95
C CYS A 12 7.65 -10.51 -4.37
N GLN A 13 6.91 -11.52 -4.80
CA GLN A 13 5.47 -11.43 -4.99
C GLN A 13 4.79 -11.96 -3.74
N VAL A 14 3.84 -11.20 -3.21
CA VAL A 14 3.08 -11.53 -2.01
C VAL A 14 1.61 -11.56 -2.37
N GLU A 15 0.96 -12.67 -2.06
CA GLU A 15 -0.50 -12.77 -2.12
C GLU A 15 -1.09 -12.34 -0.78
N LEU A 16 -1.90 -11.30 -0.80
CA LEU A 16 -2.66 -10.84 0.34
C LEU A 16 -3.76 -11.82 0.71
N ASP A 17 -4.28 -11.70 1.93
CA ASP A 17 -5.34 -12.57 2.46
C ASP A 17 -6.65 -12.48 1.68
N ASN A 18 -6.87 -11.39 0.95
CA ASN A 18 -8.00 -11.19 0.05
C ASN A 18 -7.76 -11.70 -1.39
N GLY A 19 -6.59 -12.31 -1.66
CA GLY A 19 -6.21 -12.88 -2.96
C GLY A 19 -5.49 -11.91 -3.91
N GLU A 20 -5.38 -10.62 -3.56
CA GLU A 20 -4.65 -9.64 -4.36
C GLU A 20 -3.13 -9.89 -4.33
N GLN A 21 -2.44 -9.53 -5.41
CA GLN A 21 -1.00 -9.74 -5.54
C GLN A 21 -0.26 -8.41 -5.45
N ILE A 22 0.73 -8.32 -4.57
CA ILE A 22 1.62 -7.17 -4.42
C ILE A 22 3.05 -7.56 -4.77
N GLN A 23 3.74 -6.67 -5.48
CA GLN A 23 5.19 -6.72 -5.66
C GLN A 23 5.88 -5.82 -4.63
N ALA A 24 6.88 -6.38 -3.95
CA ALA A 24 7.61 -5.68 -2.89
C ALA A 24 9.10 -6.01 -2.92
N LEU A 25 9.92 -5.15 -2.31
CA LEU A 25 11.29 -5.47 -1.96
C LEU A 25 11.33 -6.57 -0.91
N LYS A 26 12.15 -7.59 -1.18
CA LYS A 26 12.50 -8.62 -0.22
C LYS A 26 13.48 -8.04 0.80
N VAL A 27 12.99 -7.67 1.98
CA VAL A 27 13.85 -7.14 3.06
C VAL A 27 14.12 -8.21 4.11
N ASN A 28 13.07 -8.80 4.68
CA ASN A 28 13.23 -9.84 5.71
C ASN A 28 12.14 -10.92 5.59
N VAL A 29 12.04 -11.56 4.42
CA VAL A 29 11.04 -12.61 4.18
C VAL A 29 11.63 -14.00 4.32
N GLY A 30 10.79 -14.96 4.71
CA GLY A 30 11.12 -16.38 4.69
C GLY A 30 11.12 -16.99 3.28
N ALA A 31 10.87 -18.30 3.19
CA ALA A 31 10.77 -19.00 1.92
C ALA A 31 9.42 -18.73 1.21
N VAL A 32 9.31 -19.12 -0.06
CA VAL A 32 8.01 -19.16 -0.74
C VAL A 32 7.04 -20.02 0.08
N GLY A 33 5.81 -19.54 0.25
CA GLY A 33 4.77 -20.13 1.08
C GLY A 33 4.72 -19.60 2.51
N THR A 34 5.74 -18.87 2.99
CA THR A 34 5.72 -18.31 4.34
C THR A 34 4.92 -17.02 4.43
N ARG A 35 4.39 -16.73 5.63
CA ARG A 35 3.74 -15.46 5.94
C ARG A 35 4.73 -14.31 5.99
N THR A 36 4.26 -13.12 5.66
CA THR A 36 5.03 -11.88 5.67
C THR A 36 4.11 -10.69 5.97
N THR A 37 4.69 -9.62 6.52
CA THR A 37 4.03 -8.32 6.61
C THR A 37 4.56 -7.40 5.51
N LEU A 38 3.68 -6.53 5.02
CA LEU A 38 4.05 -5.48 4.06
C LEU A 38 4.08 -4.15 4.78
N SER A 39 5.16 -3.40 4.60
CA SER A 39 5.31 -2.04 5.09
C SER A 39 5.49 -1.11 3.89
N LEU A 40 4.61 -0.12 3.80
CA LEU A 40 4.66 0.95 2.80
C LEU A 40 4.62 2.27 3.55
N ARG A 41 5.50 3.19 3.17
CA ARG A 41 5.47 4.53 3.75
C ARG A 41 4.26 5.30 3.21
N PRO A 42 3.50 6.01 4.06
CA PRO A 42 2.25 6.62 3.67
C PRO A 42 2.41 7.73 2.61
N GLU A 43 3.58 8.38 2.54
CA GLU A 43 3.89 9.40 1.54
C GLU A 43 4.33 8.83 0.18
N ARG A 44 4.43 7.51 0.03
CA ARG A 44 4.85 6.82 -1.21
C ARG A 44 3.69 6.31 -2.06
N VAL A 45 2.46 6.61 -1.65
CA VAL A 45 1.25 6.26 -2.39
C VAL A 45 0.86 7.44 -3.26
N GLU A 46 0.70 7.16 -4.55
CA GLU A 46 0.15 8.09 -5.52
C GLU A 46 -1.34 7.84 -5.71
N VAL A 47 -2.12 8.92 -5.74
CA VAL A 47 -3.57 8.86 -5.96
C VAL A 47 -3.87 9.07 -7.44
N ASN A 48 -4.72 8.20 -7.98
CA ASN A 48 -5.10 8.15 -9.39
C ASN A 48 -3.88 8.19 -10.34
N PRO A 49 -2.90 7.27 -10.17
CA PRO A 49 -1.74 7.24 -11.05
C PRO A 49 -2.14 6.88 -12.47
N GLU A 50 -1.31 7.27 -13.44
CA GLU A 50 -1.46 6.87 -14.83
C GLU A 50 -1.46 5.35 -14.98
N ALA A 51 -2.26 4.84 -15.91
CA ALA A 51 -2.37 3.41 -16.15
C ALA A 51 -1.01 2.81 -16.54
N GLY A 52 -0.61 1.74 -15.84
CA GLY A 52 0.66 1.04 -16.09
C GLY A 52 1.88 1.69 -15.45
N LYS A 53 1.75 2.83 -14.75
CA LYS A 53 2.86 3.51 -14.08
C LYS A 53 3.48 2.68 -12.96
N PHE A 54 2.65 1.95 -12.23
CA PHE A 54 3.07 1.17 -11.07
C PHE A 54 2.65 -0.29 -11.20
N PRO A 55 3.46 -1.23 -10.66
CA PRO A 55 3.08 -2.65 -10.61
C PRO A 55 1.96 -2.91 -9.59
N ASN A 56 1.85 -2.05 -8.57
CA ASN A 56 0.85 -2.12 -7.51
C ASN A 56 -0.16 -1.00 -7.70
N VAL A 57 -1.38 -1.33 -8.10
CA VAL A 57 -2.49 -0.36 -8.24
C VAL A 57 -3.78 -1.01 -7.77
N PHE A 58 -4.43 -0.42 -6.79
CA PHE A 58 -5.62 -0.96 -6.15
C PHE A 58 -6.70 0.09 -5.99
N GLU A 59 -7.96 -0.35 -6.03
CA GLU A 59 -9.09 0.50 -5.69
C GLU A 59 -9.11 0.75 -4.18
N ALA A 60 -9.30 2.01 -3.81
CA ALA A 60 -9.36 2.46 -2.43
C ALA A 60 -10.59 3.35 -2.24
N LYS A 61 -11.28 3.16 -1.13
CA LYS A 61 -12.36 4.04 -0.69
C LYS A 61 -11.82 5.01 0.35
N VAL A 62 -11.99 6.31 0.13
CA VAL A 62 -11.64 7.35 1.10
C VAL A 62 -12.63 7.29 2.27
N GLU A 63 -12.13 7.11 3.49
CA GLU A 63 -12.97 7.00 4.69
C GLU A 63 -12.89 8.25 5.58
N GLU A 64 -11.76 8.97 5.58
CA GLU A 64 -11.56 10.17 6.40
C GLU A 64 -10.40 11.01 5.86
N LEU A 65 -10.54 12.34 5.94
CA LEU A 65 -9.54 13.31 5.51
C LEU A 65 -9.22 14.29 6.64
N ILE A 66 -7.94 14.43 6.98
CA ILE A 66 -7.48 15.36 7.99
C ILE A 66 -6.40 16.28 7.40
N TYR A 67 -6.68 17.57 7.39
CA TYR A 67 -5.76 18.59 6.89
C TYR A 67 -4.71 18.94 7.95
N LEU A 68 -3.44 18.74 7.64
CA LEU A 68 -2.30 18.97 8.54
C LEU A 68 -1.31 19.99 7.97
N GLY A 69 -1.81 21.05 7.33
CA GLY A 69 -1.00 22.14 6.79
C GLY A 69 -0.26 21.77 5.51
N ASP A 70 0.83 21.00 5.61
CA ASP A 70 1.67 20.61 4.48
C ASP A 70 1.15 19.37 3.72
N HIS A 71 0.33 18.55 4.37
CA HIS A 71 -0.32 17.39 3.77
C HIS A 71 -1.73 17.14 4.30
N ILE A 72 -2.46 16.33 3.55
CA ILE A 72 -3.72 15.74 3.96
C ILE A 72 -3.44 14.29 4.36
N ARG A 73 -3.73 13.96 5.62
CA ARG A 73 -3.73 12.58 6.10
C ARG A 73 -5.06 11.94 5.70
N THR A 74 -4.98 11.00 4.78
CA THR A 74 -6.15 10.28 4.25
C THR A 74 -6.17 8.88 4.85
N ARG A 75 -7.26 8.50 5.50
CA ARG A 75 -7.53 7.10 5.86
C ARG A 75 -8.44 6.51 4.80
N ALA A 76 -8.11 5.30 4.35
CA ALA A 76 -8.84 4.63 3.29
C ALA A 76 -9.02 3.15 3.57
N SER A 77 -10.06 2.58 2.97
CA SER A 77 -10.24 1.14 2.84
C SER A 77 -9.63 0.66 1.53
N VAL A 78 -8.63 -0.22 1.58
CA VAL A 78 -7.91 -0.77 0.43
C VAL A 78 -7.41 -2.17 0.76
N CYS A 79 -7.40 -3.08 -0.21
CA CYS A 79 -6.89 -4.43 -0.03
C CYS A 79 -7.48 -5.20 1.18
N GLY A 80 -8.76 -4.97 1.50
CA GLY A 80 -9.42 -5.56 2.67
C GLY A 80 -9.03 -4.97 4.04
N HIS A 81 -8.23 -3.91 4.07
CA HIS A 81 -7.84 -3.17 5.27
C HIS A 81 -8.52 -1.80 5.30
N SER A 82 -9.09 -1.38 6.44
CA SER A 82 -9.86 -0.11 6.59
C SER A 82 -9.09 1.03 7.29
N ASP A 83 -7.86 0.75 7.70
CA ASP A 83 -6.98 1.62 8.47
C ASP A 83 -5.74 2.06 7.67
N PHE A 84 -5.79 1.98 6.34
CA PHE A 84 -4.68 2.34 5.48
C PHE A 84 -4.51 3.87 5.41
N ILE A 85 -3.34 4.36 5.83
CA ILE A 85 -3.04 5.79 5.90
C ILE A 85 -2.16 6.20 4.72
N VAL A 86 -2.57 7.27 4.02
CA VAL A 86 -1.81 7.94 2.97
C VAL A 86 -1.56 9.39 3.36
N LYS A 87 -0.39 9.91 3.01
CA LYS A 87 -0.04 11.33 3.17
C LYS A 87 0.06 11.99 1.80
N ILE A 88 -0.91 12.84 1.48
CA ILE A 88 -1.00 13.52 0.19
C ILE A 88 -0.51 14.95 0.38
N PRO A 89 0.56 15.40 -0.31
CA PRO A 89 1.01 16.78 -0.19
C PRO A 89 -0.10 17.77 -0.55
N ASN A 90 -0.25 18.85 0.21
CA ASN A 90 -1.32 19.84 0.00
C ASN A 90 -1.18 20.59 -1.34
N ALA A 91 0.05 20.69 -1.86
CA ALA A 91 0.35 21.29 -3.16
C ALA A 91 0.00 20.38 -4.36
N SER A 92 -0.45 19.15 -4.11
CA SER A 92 -0.85 18.22 -5.17
C SER A 92 -2.17 18.72 -5.78
N HIS A 93 -2.10 19.48 -6.86
CA HIS A 93 -3.26 19.92 -7.65
C HIS A 93 -4.12 18.77 -8.24
N HIS A 94 -3.83 17.50 -7.91
CA HIS A 94 -4.31 16.33 -8.63
C HIS A 94 -5.57 15.66 -8.08
N ALA A 95 -6.05 15.96 -6.88
CA ALA A 95 -7.38 15.52 -6.46
C ALA A 95 -7.88 16.31 -5.23
N ALA A 96 -8.97 17.05 -5.40
CA ALA A 96 -9.83 17.35 -4.27
C ALA A 96 -10.54 16.03 -3.90
N LEU A 97 -9.95 15.29 -2.97
CA LEU A 97 -10.57 14.08 -2.42
C LEU A 97 -11.67 14.47 -1.44
N ASN A 98 -12.75 13.70 -1.44
CA ASN A 98 -13.83 13.77 -0.47
C ASN A 98 -14.00 12.41 0.23
N GLU A 99 -14.55 12.45 1.43
CA GLU A 99 -14.97 11.23 2.12
C GLU A 99 -16.02 10.49 1.27
N GLY A 100 -15.83 9.18 1.12
CA GLY A 100 -16.67 8.32 0.28
C GLY A 100 -16.17 8.14 -1.16
N ASP A 101 -15.19 8.93 -1.62
CA ASP A 101 -14.65 8.80 -2.97
C ASP A 101 -14.01 7.42 -3.20
N ILE A 102 -14.19 6.88 -4.41
CA ILE A 102 -13.47 5.69 -4.89
C ILE A 102 -12.35 6.16 -5.82
N VAL A 103 -11.12 5.82 -5.46
CA VAL A 103 -9.91 6.22 -6.17
C VAL A 103 -8.97 5.05 -6.37
N LYS A 104 -7.94 5.24 -7.21
CA LYS A 104 -6.86 4.27 -7.34
C LYS A 104 -5.66 4.71 -6.52
N PHE A 105 -5.14 3.83 -5.68
CA PHE A 105 -3.85 4.01 -5.03
C PHE A 105 -2.81 3.18 -5.76
N GLY A 106 -1.66 3.77 -6.07
CA GLY A 106 -0.55 3.02 -6.64
C GLY A 106 0.80 3.42 -6.06
N TRP A 107 1.73 2.47 -6.11
CA TRP A 107 3.08 2.65 -5.57
C TRP A 107 4.09 1.74 -6.27
N SER A 108 5.36 2.16 -6.24
CA SER A 108 6.46 1.34 -6.75
C SER A 108 6.70 0.11 -5.86
N MET A 109 7.16 -0.98 -6.46
CA MET A 109 7.65 -2.14 -5.70
C MET A 109 8.82 -1.78 -4.78
N GLU A 110 9.61 -0.76 -5.11
CA GLU A 110 10.75 -0.29 -4.32
C GLU A 110 10.35 0.44 -3.03
N ASP A 111 9.13 0.97 -2.98
CA ASP A 111 8.63 1.66 -1.80
C ASP A 111 7.89 0.71 -0.84
N CYS A 112 7.52 -0.48 -1.30
CA CYS A 112 6.87 -1.53 -0.51
C CYS A 112 7.91 -2.55 -0.03
N ARG A 113 7.95 -2.82 1.27
CA ARG A 113 8.91 -3.74 1.90
C ARG A 113 8.18 -4.94 2.48
N ALA A 114 8.60 -6.12 2.08
CA ALA A 114 8.18 -7.36 2.70
C ALA A 114 9.13 -7.72 3.84
N LEU A 115 8.56 -7.89 5.02
CA LEU A 115 9.25 -8.06 6.30
C LEU A 115 8.78 -9.35 6.98
N ASP A 116 9.45 -9.69 8.08
CA ASP A 116 9.06 -10.78 8.95
C ASP A 116 7.65 -10.53 9.50
N VAL A 117 7.01 -11.60 9.95
CA VAL A 117 5.67 -11.50 10.51
C VAL A 117 5.76 -10.73 11.82
N PHE A 118 5.19 -9.53 11.85
CA PHE A 118 4.97 -8.82 13.08
C PHE A 118 3.83 -9.50 13.83
N GLU A 119 4.14 -10.36 14.79
CA GLU A 119 3.21 -10.74 15.84
C GLU A 119 3.20 -9.60 16.85
N ALA A 120 2.14 -8.79 16.86
CA ALA A 120 1.96 -7.83 17.96
C ALA A 120 1.94 -8.64 19.27
N PRO A 121 2.72 -8.24 20.29
CA PRO A 121 2.65 -8.92 21.58
C PRO A 121 1.24 -8.81 22.14
N ASN A 122 0.68 -9.96 22.55
CA ASN A 122 -0.61 -10.08 23.23
C ASN A 122 -0.72 -9.19 24.47
#